data_AF-A0A7Z9M557-F1
#
_entry.id   AF-A0A7Z9M557-F1
#
_cell.length_a   1.000
_cell.length_b   1.000
_cell.length_c   1.000
_cell.angle_alpha   90.00
_cell.angle_beta   90.00
_cell.angle_gamma   90.00
#
_symmetry.space_group_name_H-M   'P 1'
#
loop_
_entity.id
_entity.type
_entity.pdbx_description
1 polymer ?
#
loop_
_entity_poly.entity_id
_entity_poly.type
_entity_poly.pdbx_seq_one_letter_code
_entity_poly.pdbx_strand_id
1 'polypeptide(L)' 'MQGNLEAVKQHIAAGADVNAKDVNGYTPLDWAIFNKDTETANLLRKHGGKTGEELKAEGK' A
#
# COMPACT_ATOMS: atom_id res chain seq x y z
N MET A 1 -16.60 -7.63 4.28
CA MET A 1 -15.21 -7.36 4.70
C MET A 1 -14.96 -5.85 4.79
N GLN A 2 -15.85 -5.08 5.44
CA GLN A 2 -15.75 -3.60 5.49
C GLN A 2 -14.65 -3.11 6.46
N GLY A 3 -14.38 -3.87 7.52
CA GLY A 3 -13.49 -3.46 8.60
C GLY A 3 -12.02 -3.30 8.21
N ASN A 4 -11.52 -4.07 7.24
CA ASN A 4 -10.13 -3.96 6.82
C ASN A 4 -9.87 -2.64 6.07
N LEU A 5 -10.80 -2.22 5.21
CA LEU A 5 -10.64 -1.00 4.43
C LEU A 5 -10.72 0.27 5.31
N GLU A 6 -11.60 0.28 6.31
CA GLU A 6 -11.68 1.40 7.27
C GLU A 6 -10.42 1.48 8.13
N ALA A 7 -9.89 0.35 8.59
CA ALA A 7 -8.63 0.31 9.31
C ALA A 7 -7.49 0.88 8.43
N VAL A 8 -7.38 0.45 7.16
CA VAL A 8 -6.37 0.99 6.23
C VAL A 8 -6.51 2.51 6.08
N LYS A 9 -7.74 3.03 5.91
CA LYS A 9 -7.99 4.48 5.83
C LYS A 9 -7.53 5.22 7.09
N GLN A 10 -7.84 4.69 8.27
CA GLN A 10 -7.43 5.31 9.53
C GLN A 10 -5.92 5.33 9.70
N HIS A 11 -5.22 4.26 9.33
CA HIS A 11 -3.76 4.20 9.42
C HIS A 11 -3.11 5.22 8.47
N ILE A 12 -3.62 5.33 7.24
CA ILE A 12 -3.15 6.36 6.29
C ILE A 12 -3.42 7.76 6.83
N ALA A 13 -4.62 8.01 7.39
CA ALA A 13 -4.96 9.30 7.98
C ALA A 13 -4.11 9.64 9.21
N ALA A 14 -3.64 8.64 9.95
CA ALA A 14 -2.71 8.80 11.06
C ALA A 14 -1.26 9.08 10.62
N GLY A 15 -1.00 9.19 9.31
CA GLY A 15 0.33 9.46 8.76
C GLY A 15 1.18 8.21 8.57
N ALA A 16 0.58 7.02 8.51
CA ALA A 16 1.32 5.82 8.12
C ALA A 16 1.92 5.98 6.72
N ASP A 17 3.18 5.58 6.57
CA ASP A 17 3.85 5.59 5.28
C ASP A 17 3.28 4.47 4.38
N VAL A 18 2.53 4.87 3.36
CA VAL A 18 1.92 3.98 2.36
C VAL A 18 2.94 3.24 1.50
N ASN A 19 4.21 3.67 1.52
CA ASN A 19 5.33 3.10 0.78
C ASN A 19 6.33 2.37 1.68
N ALA A 20 6.01 2.23 2.98
CA ALA A 20 6.85 1.48 3.91
C ALA A 20 7.07 0.05 3.39
N LYS A 21 8.31 -0.42 3.46
CA LYS A 21 8.65 -1.78 3.06
C LYS A 21 8.74 -2.65 4.30
N ASP A 22 8.13 -3.83 4.22
CA ASP A 22 8.29 -4.89 5.21
C ASP A 22 9.71 -5.50 5.14
N VAL A 23 10.05 -6.41 6.06
CA VAL A 23 11.34 -7.14 6.10
C VAL A 23 11.67 -7.85 4.78
N ASN A 24 10.66 -8.21 4.01
CA ASN A 24 10.81 -8.85 2.69
C ASN A 24 10.99 -7.84 1.53
N GLY A 25 10.95 -6.54 1.81
CA GLY A 25 11.06 -5.48 0.81
C GLY A 25 9.75 -5.15 0.06
N TYR A 26 8.63 -5.76 0.48
CA TYR A 26 7.31 -5.51 -0.10
C TYR A 26 6.60 -4.35 0.58
N THR A 27 5.94 -3.53 -0.24
CA THR A 27 5.06 -2.44 0.20
C THR A 27 3.65 -2.95 0.50
N PRO A 28 2.82 -2.15 1.20
CA PRO A 28 1.39 -2.45 1.32
C PRO A 28 0.70 -2.70 -0.03
N LEU A 29 1.13 -2.00 -1.09
CA LEU A 29 0.53 -2.18 -2.42
C LEU A 29 0.93 -3.52 -3.05
N ASP A 30 2.18 -3.97 -2.85
CA ASP A 30 2.62 -5.30 -3.30
C ASP A 30 1.75 -6.40 -2.68
N TRP A 31 1.46 -6.28 -1.38
CA TRP A 31 0.60 -7.22 -0.66
C TRP A 31 -0.85 -7.16 -1.15
N ALA A 32 -1.40 -5.97 -1.40
CA ALA A 32 -2.77 -5.84 -1.92
C ALA A 32 -2.90 -6.49 -3.30
N ILE A 33 -1.91 -6.30 -4.19
CA ILE A 33 -1.88 -6.92 -5.51
C ILE A 33 -1.74 -8.44 -5.39
N PHE A 34 -0.82 -8.93 -4.56
CA PHE A 34 -0.60 -10.37 -4.35
C PHE A 34 -1.86 -11.07 -3.86
N ASN A 35 -2.60 -10.45 -2.93
CA ASN A 35 -3.85 -10.98 -2.39
C ASN A 35 -5.07 -10.74 -3.32
N LYS A 36 -4.88 -10.11 -4.48
CA LYS A 36 -5.96 -9.69 -5.41
C LYS A 36 -7.01 -8.80 -4.73
N ASP A 37 -6.62 -8.05 -3.70
CA ASP A 37 -7.45 -7.08 -3.01
C ASP A 37 -7.44 -5.75 -3.78
N THR A 38 -8.31 -5.67 -4.78
CA THR A 38 -8.42 -4.51 -5.66
C THR A 38 -8.90 -3.26 -4.93
N GLU A 39 -9.72 -3.39 -3.89
CA GLU A 39 -10.22 -2.25 -3.11
C GLU A 39 -9.08 -1.61 -2.32
N THR A 40 -8.29 -2.41 -1.60
CA THR A 40 -7.12 -1.91 -0.85
C THR A 40 -6.05 -1.38 -1.80
N ALA A 41 -5.81 -2.06 -2.93
CA ALA A 41 -4.84 -1.58 -3.92
C ALA A 41 -5.22 -0.20 -4.50
N ASN A 42 -6.49 -0.01 -4.85
CA ASN A 42 -7.00 1.28 -5.33
C ASN A 42 -6.90 2.38 -4.26
N LEU A 43 -7.21 2.05 -3.00
CA LEU A 43 -7.08 2.99 -1.90
C LEU A 43 -5.62 3.43 -1.71
N LEU A 44 -4.69 2.48 -1.64
CA LEU A 44 -3.26 2.76 -1.50
C LEU A 44 -2.76 3.65 -2.66
N ARG A 45 -3.09 3.30 -3.91
CA ARG A 45 -2.77 4.11 -5.09
C ARG A 45 -3.29 5.54 -5.00
N LYS A 46 -4.55 5.72 -4.56
CA LYS A 46 -5.17 7.04 -4.39
C LYS A 46 -4.42 7.92 -3.39
N HIS A 47 -3.76 7.30 -2.42
CA HIS A 47 -2.94 7.96 -1.41
C HIS A 47 -1.44 7.99 -1.76
N GLY A 48 -1.06 7.67 -3.01
CA GLY A 48 0.34 7.72 -3.48
C GLY A 48 1.16 6.48 -3.15
N GLY A 49 0.51 5.39 -2.75
CA GLY A 49 1.14 4.07 -2.59
C GLY A 49 1.62 3.52 -3.93
N LYS A 50 2.83 2.99 -3.92
CA LYS A 50 3.56 2.45 -5.08
C LYS A 50 4.11 1.08 -4.74
N THR A 51 4.31 0.24 -5.74
CA THR A 51 4.96 -1.06 -5.54
C THR A 51 6.44 -0.86 -5.23
N GLY A 52 7.06 -1.88 -4.63
CA GLY A 52 8.50 -1.87 -4.41
C GLY A 52 9.29 -1.69 -5.70
N GLU A 53 8.77 -2.17 -6.84
CA GLU A 53 9.36 -1.99 -8.16
C GLU A 53 9.26 -0.54 -8.66
N GLU A 54 8.10 0.10 -8.53
CA GLU A 54 7.90 1.50 -8.91
C GLU A 54 8.82 2.43 -8.12
N LEU A 55 8.95 2.21 -6.80
CA LEU A 55 9.84 2.99 -5.95
C LEU A 55 11.33 2.82 -6.34
N LYS A 56 11.72 1.63 -6.83
CA LYS A 56 13.09 1.41 -7.33
C LYS A 56 13.33 2.13 -8.66
N ALA A 57 12.31 2.25 -9.51
CA ALA A 57 12.41 2.92 -10.80
C ALA A 57 12.56 4.44 -10.65
N GLU A 58 12.00 5.04 -9.59
CA GLU A 58 12.08 6.48 -9.33
C GLU A 58 13.38 6.93 -8.63
N GLY A 59 14.06 6.01 -7.94
CA GLY A 59 15.33 6.28 -7.27
C GLY A 59 16.57 6.18 -8.16
N LYS A 60 16.38 6.17 -9.49
CA LYS A 60 17.45 6.09 -10.49
C LYS A 60 17.76 7.43 -11.13
#